data_AF-A0A0E3QRT3-F1
#
_entry.id   AF-A0A0E3QRT3-F1
#
_cell.length_a   1.000
_cell.length_b   1.000
_cell.length_c   1.000
_cell.angle_alpha   90.00
_cell.angle_beta   90.00
_cell.angle_gamma   90.00
#
_symmetry.space_group_name_H-M   'P 1'
#
loop_
_entity.id
_entity.type
_entity.pdbx_description
1 polymer ?
#
loop_
_entity_poly.entity_id
_entity_poly.type
_entity_poly.pdbx_seq_one_letter_code
_entity_poly.pdbx_strand_id
1 'polypeptide(L)'
;MLEINNSDLEWEVLQEPLIIEEIIPNECIPKNSVRIVVDRTDSYQIQAVLTAIEERGPLTAETNIKCYTHFYETSPGEHIEPFDIEGRDQYGSKVELKKCYVTNIRSEENYRENLKKVVTFNIIVYEINIDKNSGYDASCLSEWYLNGPGKEVFFPRETLRILKKDSDKIEERKRVPIDITLDKAIQLSVQNIGSSEMGRDFILVTLDDIKFIIATVPSHFGPKWSRNICIEYRKEFGLIPDREKREAISEIVSFVLGTQLLNVGFTEYDNEGQTLAYFAQPSWGKAYSRSVCENIPLSPFKLGIKSAIINEGKIEELMCDLVPKYLNKRDKLGLKEALWRYWISRDNPLGTNLPVLSSSLELIMHNWFKSENSKSNGFWIPNGDFEDMIKESLSVAEKKIDEYIENKIKSLENSDSLEAQEIEELKKTIMNNICHSNGMSISKQYLAFFKEIGLESGPVEKKAINARHAMAHGNKMDIKEFEKMERCTRAYQTLFHRVFLKVLGYEGRHVDRSVIGFPEKNINLPLGKTNKLNAEILALISKNKVIS
;
A
#
# COMPACT_ATOMS: atom_id res chain seq x y z
N MET A 1 -31.90 -3.71 -6.42
CA MET A 1 -30.48 -3.53 -6.79
C MET A 1 -30.39 -2.15 -7.40
N LEU A 2 -29.76 -1.18 -6.72
CA LEU A 2 -29.53 0.14 -7.31
C LEU A 2 -28.31 0.03 -8.24
N GLU A 3 -28.53 0.37 -9.51
CA GLU A 3 -27.60 0.35 -10.65
C GLU A 3 -26.32 1.13 -10.32
N ILE A 4 -25.17 0.62 -10.77
CA ILE A 4 -23.91 1.35 -10.77
C ILE A 4 -23.96 2.25 -12.00
N ASN A 5 -23.79 3.56 -11.82
CA ASN A 5 -23.74 4.47 -12.96
C ASN A 5 -22.37 4.34 -13.62
N ASN A 6 -22.31 4.33 -14.95
CA ASN A 6 -21.04 4.19 -15.67
C ASN A 6 -20.49 5.56 -16.07
N SER A 7 -19.31 5.93 -15.58
CA SER A 7 -18.59 7.14 -16.00
C SER A 7 -17.08 6.92 -15.99
N ASP A 8 -16.47 7.02 -17.16
CA ASP A 8 -15.01 7.02 -17.33
C ASP A 8 -14.33 8.22 -16.68
N LEU A 9 -15.10 9.26 -16.31
CA LEU A 9 -14.61 10.45 -15.61
C LEU A 9 -14.60 10.29 -14.09
N GLU A 10 -15.35 9.33 -13.53
CA GLU A 10 -15.45 9.17 -12.07
C GLU A 10 -14.84 7.86 -11.59
N TRP A 11 -14.69 6.85 -12.46
CA TRP A 11 -14.14 5.56 -12.06
C TRP A 11 -13.47 4.79 -13.21
N GLU A 12 -12.87 3.64 -12.87
CA GLU A 12 -12.02 2.86 -13.77
C GLU A 12 -12.80 2.17 -14.91
N VAL A 13 -12.06 1.59 -15.86
CA VAL A 13 -12.59 1.04 -17.13
C VAL A 13 -13.47 -0.19 -16.98
N LEU A 14 -13.30 -0.99 -15.93
CA LEU A 14 -14.03 -2.24 -15.71
C LEU A 14 -15.30 -2.04 -14.86
N GLN A 15 -16.01 -0.92 -15.05
CA GLN A 15 -17.37 -0.73 -14.53
C GLN A 15 -18.39 -1.62 -15.26
N GLU A 16 -18.12 -1.88 -16.54
CA GLU A 16 -18.83 -2.82 -17.38
C GLU A 16 -17.84 -3.87 -17.92
N PRO A 17 -18.30 -5.11 -18.22
CA PRO A 17 -17.43 -6.12 -18.80
C PRO A 17 -16.82 -5.67 -20.13
N LEU A 18 -15.50 -5.79 -20.25
CA LEU A 18 -14.77 -5.56 -21.48
C LEU A 18 -14.94 -6.76 -22.43
N ILE A 19 -15.31 -6.50 -23.67
CA ILE A 19 -15.53 -7.53 -24.68
C ILE A 19 -14.47 -7.39 -25.77
N ILE A 20 -13.67 -8.44 -25.98
CA ILE A 20 -12.64 -8.55 -27.03
C ILE A 20 -13.15 -9.55 -28.06
N GLU A 21 -13.30 -9.09 -29.31
CA GLU A 21 -13.84 -9.91 -30.42
C GLU A 21 -12.77 -10.28 -31.43
N GLU A 22 -11.83 -9.37 -31.70
CA GLU A 22 -10.68 -9.66 -32.56
C GLU A 22 -9.51 -10.11 -31.69
N ILE A 23 -9.24 -11.41 -31.62
CA ILE A 23 -8.18 -11.98 -30.80
C ILE A 23 -7.00 -12.34 -31.69
N ILE A 24 -5.80 -11.87 -31.35
CA ILE A 24 -4.56 -12.25 -32.05
C ILE A 24 -4.15 -13.64 -31.56
N PRO A 25 -4.10 -14.67 -32.44
CA PRO A 25 -3.73 -16.01 -32.03
C PRO A 25 -2.29 -16.10 -31.53
N ASN A 26 -2.06 -16.90 -30.49
CA ASN A 26 -0.73 -17.27 -30.01
C ASN A 26 -0.67 -18.76 -29.64
N GLU A 27 0.46 -19.24 -29.14
CA GLU A 27 0.65 -20.68 -28.82
C GLU A 27 -0.10 -21.12 -27.55
N CYS A 28 -0.45 -20.18 -26.67
CA CYS A 28 -1.09 -20.42 -25.37
C CYS A 28 -2.61 -20.40 -25.44
N ILE A 29 -3.22 -19.93 -26.54
CA ILE A 29 -4.67 -19.90 -26.72
C ILE A 29 -5.11 -20.65 -27.99
N PRO A 30 -6.33 -21.22 -28.03
CA PRO A 30 -6.81 -21.89 -29.24
C PRO A 30 -6.94 -20.93 -30.43
N LYS A 31 -6.53 -21.36 -31.62
CA LYS A 31 -6.60 -20.53 -32.86
C LYS A 31 -8.02 -20.14 -33.26
N ASN A 32 -9.00 -20.91 -32.80
CA ASN A 32 -10.43 -20.78 -33.00
C ASN A 32 -11.12 -20.05 -31.83
N SER A 33 -10.37 -19.20 -31.11
CA SER A 33 -10.92 -18.30 -30.10
C SER A 33 -11.84 -17.28 -30.77
N VAL A 34 -13.02 -17.09 -30.19
CA VAL A 34 -14.09 -16.26 -30.76
C VAL A 34 -14.33 -15.00 -29.96
N ARG A 35 -14.20 -15.08 -28.64
CA ARG A 35 -14.52 -13.98 -27.73
C ARG A 35 -13.78 -14.12 -26.42
N ILE A 36 -13.37 -12.99 -25.86
CA ILE A 36 -12.95 -12.88 -24.47
C ILE A 36 -13.84 -11.86 -23.77
N VAL A 37 -14.39 -12.24 -22.63
CA VAL A 37 -15.11 -11.32 -21.72
C VAL A 37 -14.28 -11.13 -20.48
N VAL A 38 -13.90 -9.89 -20.18
CA VAL A 38 -13.06 -9.53 -19.04
C VAL A 38 -13.88 -8.71 -18.04
N ASP A 39 -13.81 -9.07 -16.76
CA ASP A 39 -14.62 -8.42 -15.72
C ASP A 39 -13.90 -8.41 -14.35
N ARG A 40 -14.38 -7.55 -13.45
CA ARG A 40 -13.98 -7.50 -12.03
C ARG A 40 -14.81 -8.50 -11.22
N THR A 41 -14.14 -9.26 -10.36
CA THR A 41 -14.85 -10.05 -9.34
C THR A 41 -15.33 -9.17 -8.18
N ASP A 42 -16.18 -9.71 -7.31
CA ASP A 42 -16.55 -9.08 -6.02
C ASP A 42 -15.34 -8.77 -5.13
N SER A 43 -14.24 -9.50 -5.31
CA SER A 43 -12.94 -9.30 -4.65
C SER A 43 -11.99 -8.37 -5.41
N TYR A 44 -12.49 -7.70 -6.45
CA TYR A 44 -11.76 -6.79 -7.31
C TYR A 44 -10.54 -7.42 -8.01
N GLN A 45 -10.55 -8.73 -8.22
CA GLN A 45 -9.64 -9.40 -9.13
C GLN A 45 -10.12 -9.23 -10.56
N ILE A 46 -9.23 -9.36 -11.53
CA ILE A 46 -9.58 -9.36 -12.95
C ILE A 46 -9.63 -10.80 -13.44
N GLN A 47 -10.77 -11.17 -14.02
CA GLN A 47 -10.97 -12.46 -14.65
C GLN A 47 -11.36 -12.28 -16.10
N ALA A 48 -10.89 -13.18 -16.95
CA ALA A 48 -11.26 -13.26 -18.34
C ALA A 48 -11.84 -14.64 -18.65
N VAL A 49 -12.89 -14.66 -19.45
CA VAL A 49 -13.50 -15.89 -19.97
C VAL A 49 -13.28 -15.90 -21.47
N LEU A 50 -12.38 -16.77 -21.92
CA LEU A 50 -12.13 -16.99 -23.35
C LEU A 50 -13.01 -18.13 -23.84
N THR A 51 -13.72 -17.92 -24.94
CA THR A 51 -14.55 -18.93 -25.61
C THR A 51 -13.97 -19.28 -26.98
N ALA A 52 -13.77 -20.58 -27.23
CA ALA A 52 -13.32 -21.13 -28.50
C ALA A 52 -14.30 -22.19 -29.03
N ILE A 53 -14.41 -22.32 -30.36
CA ILE A 53 -15.33 -23.27 -31.03
C ILE A 53 -14.53 -24.30 -31.81
N GLU A 54 -14.40 -25.52 -31.30
CA GLU A 54 -13.68 -26.62 -31.94
C GLU A 54 -14.59 -27.37 -32.93
N GLU A 55 -14.15 -27.47 -34.19
CA GLU A 55 -14.77 -28.37 -35.19
C GLU A 55 -14.10 -29.75 -35.13
N ARG A 56 -14.89 -30.83 -35.12
CA ARG A 56 -14.35 -32.20 -35.14
C ARG A 56 -13.66 -32.50 -36.48
N GLY A 57 -12.34 -32.64 -36.46
CA GLY A 57 -11.51 -33.14 -37.57
C GLY A 57 -10.13 -33.61 -37.09
N PRO A 58 -9.44 -34.51 -37.81
CA PRO A 58 -8.16 -35.08 -37.37
C PRO A 58 -7.01 -34.05 -37.33
N LEU A 59 -7.09 -32.97 -38.12
CA LEU A 59 -6.08 -31.90 -38.19
C LEU A 59 -6.25 -30.80 -37.12
N THR A 60 -7.45 -30.62 -36.55
CA THR A 60 -7.71 -29.61 -35.51
C THR A 60 -7.32 -30.09 -34.10
N ALA A 61 -7.22 -31.41 -33.91
CA ALA A 61 -6.86 -32.02 -32.63
C ALA A 61 -5.42 -31.72 -32.19
N GLU A 62 -4.42 -31.82 -33.08
CA GLU A 62 -2.99 -31.69 -32.71
C GLU A 62 -2.61 -30.29 -32.20
N THR A 63 -3.13 -29.22 -32.81
CA THR A 63 -2.83 -27.84 -32.41
C THR A 63 -3.45 -27.48 -31.06
N ASN A 64 -4.67 -27.94 -30.78
CA ASN A 64 -5.33 -27.62 -29.52
C ASN A 64 -4.78 -28.48 -28.38
N ILE A 65 -4.34 -29.71 -28.64
CA ILE A 65 -3.67 -30.57 -27.66
C ILE A 65 -2.44 -29.89 -27.04
N LYS A 66 -1.61 -29.19 -27.83
CA LYS A 66 -0.43 -28.47 -27.30
C LYS A 66 -0.78 -27.36 -26.32
N CYS A 67 -1.82 -26.58 -26.64
CA CYS A 67 -2.35 -25.54 -25.76
C CYS A 67 -2.84 -26.15 -24.43
N TYR A 68 -3.56 -27.28 -24.49
CA TYR A 68 -4.01 -27.95 -23.28
C TYR A 68 -2.86 -28.53 -22.45
N THR A 69 -1.90 -29.24 -23.07
CA THR A 69 -0.77 -29.85 -22.34
C THR A 69 0.07 -28.82 -21.58
N HIS A 70 0.25 -27.62 -22.15
CA HIS A 70 0.96 -26.52 -21.49
C HIS A 70 0.37 -26.17 -20.10
N PHE A 71 -0.92 -26.41 -19.86
CA PHE A 71 -1.59 -26.07 -18.60
C PHE A 71 -1.69 -27.22 -17.58
N TYR A 72 -1.35 -28.46 -17.96
CA TYR A 72 -1.59 -29.66 -17.11
C TYR A 72 -0.31 -30.34 -16.60
N GLU A 73 0.88 -29.98 -17.08
CA GLU A 73 2.12 -30.71 -16.79
C GLU A 73 2.88 -30.23 -15.53
N THR A 74 2.32 -29.33 -14.72
CA THR A 74 3.06 -28.71 -13.61
C THR A 74 3.02 -29.55 -12.33
N SER A 75 4.19 -29.84 -11.75
CA SER A 75 4.31 -30.46 -10.42
C SER A 75 4.04 -29.43 -9.30
N PRO A 76 3.56 -29.85 -8.12
CA PRO A 76 3.41 -28.95 -6.97
C PRO A 76 4.73 -28.23 -6.64
N GLY A 77 4.71 -26.89 -6.67
CA GLY A 77 5.87 -26.04 -6.40
C GLY A 77 6.60 -25.52 -7.65
N GLU A 78 6.22 -25.96 -8.85
CA GLU A 78 6.74 -25.39 -10.10
C GLU A 78 6.14 -24.01 -10.40
N HIS A 79 6.97 -23.15 -10.97
CA HIS A 79 6.54 -21.82 -11.42
C HIS A 79 5.86 -21.94 -12.78
N ILE A 80 4.62 -21.46 -12.88
CA ILE A 80 3.91 -21.37 -14.15
C ILE A 80 4.30 -20.04 -14.79
N GLU A 81 4.92 -20.09 -15.96
CA GLU A 81 5.18 -18.88 -16.74
C GLU A 81 3.85 -18.29 -17.24
N PRO A 82 3.60 -17.00 -17.00
CA PRO A 82 2.41 -16.36 -17.56
C PRO A 82 2.55 -16.14 -19.08
N PHE A 83 1.41 -15.92 -19.74
CA PHE A 83 1.36 -15.54 -21.15
C PHE A 83 0.53 -14.26 -21.35
N ASP A 84 0.68 -13.61 -22.51
CA ASP A 84 -0.04 -12.40 -22.85
C ASP A 84 -1.06 -12.67 -23.97
N ILE A 85 -2.16 -11.93 -23.99
CA ILE A 85 -3.19 -11.98 -25.05
C ILE A 85 -3.37 -10.58 -25.61
N GLU A 86 -3.33 -10.46 -26.93
CA GLU A 86 -3.60 -9.20 -27.63
C GLU A 86 -4.88 -9.31 -28.46
N GLY A 87 -5.57 -8.19 -28.62
CA GLY A 87 -6.77 -8.14 -29.44
C GLY A 87 -7.34 -6.74 -29.61
N ARG A 88 -8.59 -6.66 -30.08
CA ARG A 88 -9.38 -5.44 -30.14
C ARG A 88 -10.74 -5.62 -29.48
N ASP A 89 -11.16 -4.56 -28.80
CA ASP A 89 -12.51 -4.47 -28.25
C ASP A 89 -13.56 -4.19 -29.33
N GLN A 90 -14.83 -4.21 -28.93
CA GLN A 90 -15.98 -3.88 -29.79
C GLN A 90 -15.97 -2.46 -30.38
N TYR A 91 -15.09 -1.58 -29.91
CA TYR A 91 -14.91 -0.20 -30.40
C TYR A 91 -13.65 -0.04 -31.26
N GLY A 92 -12.90 -1.11 -31.48
CA GLY A 92 -11.65 -1.12 -32.25
C GLY A 92 -10.40 -0.70 -31.46
N SER A 93 -10.54 -0.44 -30.16
CA SER A 93 -9.41 -0.12 -29.26
C SER A 93 -8.46 -1.30 -29.17
N LYS A 94 -7.15 -1.05 -29.15
CA LYS A 94 -6.15 -2.10 -28.92
C LYS A 94 -6.22 -2.54 -27.46
N VAL A 95 -6.30 -3.83 -27.20
CA VAL A 95 -6.34 -4.41 -25.85
C VAL A 95 -5.18 -5.39 -25.67
N GLU A 96 -4.45 -5.27 -24.57
CA GLU A 96 -3.41 -6.20 -24.13
C GLU A 96 -3.75 -6.72 -22.74
N LEU A 97 -4.02 -8.02 -22.63
CA LEU A 97 -4.14 -8.74 -21.36
C LEU A 97 -2.77 -9.34 -21.03
N LYS A 98 -2.11 -8.80 -20.01
CA LYS A 98 -0.77 -9.21 -19.62
C LYS A 98 -0.78 -10.10 -18.40
N LYS A 99 0.22 -10.98 -18.35
CA LYS A 99 0.46 -11.91 -17.25
C LYS A 99 -0.76 -12.80 -16.96
N CYS A 100 -1.28 -13.47 -17.98
CA CYS A 100 -2.46 -14.32 -17.89
C CYS A 100 -2.15 -15.72 -17.35
N TYR A 101 -3.09 -16.27 -16.57
CA TYR A 101 -3.02 -17.62 -16.04
C TYR A 101 -4.35 -18.36 -16.23
N VAL A 102 -4.32 -19.52 -16.88
CA VAL A 102 -5.51 -20.38 -16.98
C VAL A 102 -5.73 -21.07 -15.64
N THR A 103 -6.92 -20.91 -15.08
CA THR A 103 -7.32 -21.50 -13.79
C THR A 103 -8.24 -22.70 -13.94
N ASN A 104 -9.03 -22.73 -15.02
CA ASN A 104 -9.96 -23.80 -15.29
C ASN A 104 -10.28 -23.85 -16.78
N ILE A 105 -10.50 -25.05 -17.30
CA ILE A 105 -10.95 -25.30 -18.67
C ILE A 105 -12.22 -26.13 -18.59
N ARG A 106 -13.27 -25.67 -19.26
CA ARG A 106 -14.55 -26.37 -19.38
C ARG A 106 -14.85 -26.63 -20.84
N SER A 107 -15.45 -27.77 -21.12
CA SER A 107 -15.93 -28.08 -22.47
C SER A 107 -17.37 -28.56 -22.43
N GLU A 108 -18.19 -28.01 -23.31
CA GLU A 108 -19.57 -28.41 -23.50
C GLU A 108 -19.77 -28.90 -24.94
N GLU A 109 -20.44 -30.03 -25.08
CA GLU A 109 -20.72 -30.64 -26.38
C GLU A 109 -22.19 -30.44 -26.74
N ASN A 110 -22.46 -29.84 -27.90
CA ASN A 110 -23.82 -29.68 -28.40
C ASN A 110 -24.15 -30.79 -29.40
N TYR A 111 -24.87 -31.81 -28.94
CA TYR A 111 -25.16 -33.02 -29.73
C TYR A 111 -26.29 -32.85 -30.76
N ARG A 112 -26.97 -31.70 -30.81
CA ARG A 112 -28.19 -31.52 -31.62
C ARG A 112 -27.99 -30.80 -32.95
N GLU A 113 -27.00 -29.92 -33.07
CA GLU A 113 -26.78 -29.12 -34.28
C GLU A 113 -25.28 -28.94 -34.54
N ASN A 114 -24.73 -29.79 -35.42
CA ASN A 114 -23.35 -29.78 -35.91
C ASN A 114 -22.28 -30.13 -34.84
N LEU A 115 -21.27 -30.89 -35.26
CA LEU A 115 -20.17 -31.46 -34.46
C LEU A 115 -19.21 -30.39 -33.88
N LYS A 116 -19.74 -29.39 -33.17
CA LYS A 116 -19.03 -28.27 -32.57
C LYS A 116 -18.94 -28.46 -31.07
N LYS A 117 -17.73 -28.37 -30.54
CA LYS A 117 -17.44 -28.38 -29.10
C LYS A 117 -17.07 -26.98 -28.68
N VAL A 118 -17.79 -26.44 -27.69
CA VAL A 118 -17.46 -25.13 -27.11
C VAL A 118 -16.50 -25.36 -25.96
N VAL A 119 -15.36 -24.69 -26.00
CA VAL A 119 -14.36 -24.75 -24.93
C VAL A 119 -14.22 -23.37 -24.32
N THR A 120 -14.25 -23.33 -22.99
CA THR A 120 -14.18 -22.11 -22.20
C THR A 120 -12.98 -22.18 -21.27
N PHE A 121 -12.16 -21.14 -21.30
CA PHE A 121 -11.00 -20.96 -20.44
C PHE A 121 -11.29 -19.85 -19.44
N ASN A 122 -11.19 -20.16 -18.16
CA ASN A 122 -11.24 -19.16 -17.10
C ASN A 122 -9.82 -18.70 -16.79
N ILE A 123 -9.56 -17.43 -17.02
CA ILE A 123 -8.23 -16.83 -16.98
C ILE A 123 -8.20 -15.79 -15.86
N ILE A 124 -7.15 -15.78 -15.05
CA ILE A 124 -6.81 -14.64 -14.19
C ILE A 124 -5.89 -13.73 -14.99
N VAL A 125 -6.18 -12.43 -14.97
CA VAL A 125 -5.39 -11.40 -15.65
C VAL A 125 -4.79 -10.47 -14.60
N TYR A 126 -3.51 -10.14 -14.74
CA TYR A 126 -2.84 -9.24 -13.80
C TYR A 126 -2.71 -7.80 -14.30
N GLU A 127 -2.71 -7.59 -15.61
CA GLU A 127 -2.61 -6.25 -16.18
C GLU A 127 -3.46 -6.18 -17.45
N ILE A 128 -4.24 -5.11 -17.61
CA ILE A 128 -4.94 -4.77 -18.85
C ILE A 128 -4.41 -3.42 -19.31
N ASN A 129 -3.99 -3.33 -20.57
CA ASN A 129 -3.76 -2.06 -21.24
C ASN A 129 -4.78 -1.91 -22.37
N ILE A 130 -5.43 -0.76 -22.45
CA ILE A 130 -6.37 -0.43 -23.52
C ILE A 130 -5.94 0.90 -24.12
N ASP A 131 -5.69 0.92 -25.43
CA ASP A 131 -5.32 2.11 -26.19
C ASP A 131 -6.37 2.38 -27.26
N LYS A 132 -6.99 3.57 -27.22
CA LYS A 132 -8.03 3.98 -28.17
C LYS A 132 -7.48 4.47 -29.52
N ASN A 133 -6.16 4.40 -29.77
CA ASN A 133 -5.51 4.82 -31.02
C ASN A 133 -5.91 6.23 -31.48
N SER A 134 -5.97 7.18 -30.55
CA SER A 134 -6.47 8.53 -30.84
C SER A 134 -5.42 9.44 -31.48
N GLY A 135 -4.12 9.11 -31.34
CA GLY A 135 -3.01 9.91 -31.86
C GLY A 135 -2.74 11.22 -31.08
N TYR A 136 -3.47 11.46 -29.98
CA TYR A 136 -3.29 12.61 -29.11
C TYR A 136 -2.41 12.28 -27.90
N ASP A 137 -1.74 13.30 -27.37
CA ASP A 137 -0.95 13.17 -26.14
C ASP A 137 -1.84 13.30 -24.89
N ALA A 138 -1.58 12.48 -23.88
CA ALA A 138 -2.21 12.59 -22.57
C ALA A 138 -1.91 13.95 -21.92
N SER A 139 -2.95 14.67 -21.51
CA SER A 139 -2.87 15.91 -20.73
C SER A 139 -3.05 15.67 -19.24
N CYS A 140 -3.83 14.65 -18.89
CA CYS A 140 -4.30 14.34 -17.56
C CYS A 140 -4.26 12.84 -17.34
N LEU A 141 -3.92 12.43 -16.11
CA LEU A 141 -3.89 11.05 -15.67
C LEU A 141 -4.59 10.96 -14.32
N SER A 142 -5.64 10.14 -14.24
CA SER A 142 -6.37 9.84 -13.00
C SER A 142 -6.05 8.43 -12.55
N GLU A 143 -5.36 8.28 -11.43
CA GLU A 143 -5.11 6.98 -10.79
C GLU A 143 -6.22 6.65 -9.80
N TRP A 144 -6.73 5.42 -9.89
CA TRP A 144 -7.87 4.95 -9.13
C TRP A 144 -7.44 4.03 -8.00
N TYR A 145 -8.00 4.27 -6.82
CA TYR A 145 -7.69 3.50 -5.62
C TYR A 145 -8.95 3.11 -4.85
N LEU A 146 -8.95 1.87 -4.37
CA LEU A 146 -9.85 1.45 -3.30
C LEU A 146 -9.33 1.93 -1.94
N ASN A 147 -10.17 1.81 -0.92
CA ASN A 147 -9.84 2.03 0.49
C ASN A 147 -9.49 3.48 0.85
N GLY A 148 -10.23 4.43 0.29
CA GLY A 148 -10.21 5.84 0.65
C GLY A 148 -10.72 6.13 2.08
N PRO A 149 -10.81 7.42 2.44
CA PRO A 149 -10.91 7.85 3.83
C PRO A 149 -12.26 7.61 4.52
N GLY A 150 -12.26 7.83 5.83
CA GLY A 150 -13.44 8.01 6.67
C GLY A 150 -14.52 8.92 6.04
N LYS A 151 -15.83 8.63 6.18
CA LYS A 151 -16.91 9.61 5.89
C LYS A 151 -16.78 10.88 6.73
N GLU A 152 -16.07 10.78 7.86
CA GLU A 152 -15.81 11.91 8.73
C GLU A 152 -14.72 12.84 8.18
N VAL A 153 -13.88 12.36 7.25
CA VAL A 153 -12.81 13.17 6.67
C VAL A 153 -13.41 14.26 5.81
N PHE A 154 -13.00 15.49 6.09
CA PHE A 154 -13.54 16.67 5.41
C PHE A 154 -12.57 17.20 4.36
N PHE A 155 -12.97 17.16 3.09
CA PHE A 155 -12.25 17.78 1.99
C PHE A 155 -12.80 19.20 1.75
N PRO A 156 -11.94 20.23 1.63
CA PRO A 156 -12.39 21.62 1.64
C PRO A 156 -12.85 22.14 0.27
N ARG A 157 -12.46 21.49 -0.84
CA ARG A 157 -12.75 21.98 -2.21
C ARG A 157 -13.88 21.20 -2.87
N GLU A 158 -14.50 21.82 -3.87
CA GLU A 158 -15.79 21.39 -4.44
C GLU A 158 -15.67 20.98 -5.91
N THR A 159 -16.21 19.82 -6.27
CA THR A 159 -16.35 19.40 -7.68
C THR A 159 -17.79 19.64 -8.14
N LEU A 160 -17.94 20.28 -9.30
CA LEU A 160 -19.17 20.36 -10.06
C LEU A 160 -19.19 19.23 -11.09
N ARG A 161 -20.26 18.44 -11.08
CA ARG A 161 -20.54 17.37 -12.04
C ARG A 161 -21.78 17.74 -12.84
N ILE A 162 -21.71 17.63 -14.15
CA ILE A 162 -22.84 17.85 -15.05
C ILE A 162 -23.21 16.50 -15.66
N LEU A 163 -24.48 16.12 -15.50
CA LEU A 163 -25.03 14.88 -15.99
C LEU A 163 -25.45 15.02 -17.44
N LYS A 164 -25.23 13.97 -18.22
CA LYS A 164 -25.77 13.88 -19.57
C LYS A 164 -27.30 13.86 -19.51
N LYS A 165 -27.94 14.58 -20.43
CA LYS A 165 -29.42 14.64 -20.48
C LYS A 165 -30.02 13.23 -20.58
N ASP A 166 -31.01 12.94 -19.74
CA ASP A 166 -31.73 11.67 -19.64
C ASP A 166 -30.83 10.45 -19.30
N SER A 167 -29.70 10.68 -18.60
CA SER A 167 -28.75 9.65 -18.20
C SER A 167 -28.07 10.00 -16.88
N ASP A 168 -27.76 8.98 -16.08
CA ASP A 168 -26.97 9.16 -14.85
C ASP A 168 -25.45 9.20 -15.09
N LYS A 169 -25.02 9.31 -16.35
CA LYS A 169 -23.60 9.43 -16.72
C LYS A 169 -23.12 10.87 -16.56
N ILE A 170 -21.93 11.05 -15.97
CA ILE A 170 -21.28 12.36 -15.93
C ILE A 170 -20.77 12.69 -17.34
N GLU A 171 -21.23 13.82 -17.87
CA GLU A 171 -20.74 14.39 -19.13
C GLU A 171 -19.53 15.29 -18.89
N GLU A 172 -19.58 16.11 -17.84
CA GLU A 172 -18.47 17.01 -17.48
C GLU A 172 -18.18 16.98 -15.98
N ARG A 173 -16.88 17.03 -15.64
CA ARG A 173 -16.37 17.16 -14.27
C ARG A 173 -15.48 18.40 -14.18
N LYS A 174 -15.82 19.34 -13.30
CA LYS A 174 -15.10 20.62 -13.09
C LYS A 174 -14.73 20.82 -11.63
N ARG A 175 -13.44 20.99 -11.35
CA ARG A 175 -12.85 21.24 -10.02
C ARG A 175 -12.92 22.73 -9.67
N VAL A 176 -13.54 23.11 -8.56
CA VAL A 176 -13.65 24.51 -8.11
C VAL A 176 -12.56 24.83 -7.06
N PRO A 177 -11.75 25.90 -7.20
CA PRO A 177 -11.72 26.91 -8.25
C PRO A 177 -10.65 26.69 -9.34
N ILE A 178 -10.32 25.43 -9.67
CA ILE A 178 -9.23 25.09 -10.60
C ILE A 178 -9.69 25.28 -12.05
N ASP A 179 -10.77 24.58 -12.42
CA ASP A 179 -11.32 24.57 -13.78
C ASP A 179 -12.30 25.72 -14.01
N ILE A 180 -12.94 26.17 -12.93
CA ILE A 180 -14.04 27.13 -12.96
C ILE A 180 -14.12 27.91 -11.65
N THR A 181 -14.50 29.18 -11.70
CA THR A 181 -14.73 29.99 -10.50
C THR A 181 -15.97 29.53 -9.74
N LEU A 182 -16.02 29.79 -8.43
CA LEU A 182 -17.18 29.44 -7.60
C LEU A 182 -18.48 30.07 -8.12
N ASP A 183 -18.46 31.35 -8.48
CA ASP A 183 -19.65 32.05 -8.99
C ASP A 183 -20.18 31.41 -10.28
N LYS A 184 -19.29 31.02 -11.19
CA LYS A 184 -19.68 30.37 -12.44
C LYS A 184 -20.16 28.93 -12.21
N ALA A 185 -19.58 28.22 -11.23
CA ALA A 185 -20.06 26.90 -10.84
C ALA A 185 -21.49 26.96 -10.26
N ILE A 186 -21.77 27.95 -9.40
CA ILE A 186 -23.12 28.20 -8.85
C ILE A 186 -24.10 28.56 -9.98
N GLN A 187 -23.69 29.41 -10.93
CA GLN A 187 -24.54 29.76 -12.06
C GLN A 187 -24.91 28.53 -12.89
N LEU A 188 -23.94 27.66 -13.20
CA LEU A 188 -24.16 26.44 -13.99
C LEU A 188 -25.03 25.43 -13.24
N SER A 189 -24.86 25.28 -11.92
CA SER A 189 -25.69 24.35 -11.14
C SER A 189 -27.15 24.81 -11.07
N VAL A 190 -27.40 26.12 -10.98
CA VAL A 190 -28.74 26.71 -11.03
C VAL A 190 -29.36 26.61 -12.44
N GLN A 191 -28.57 26.71 -13.50
CA GLN A 191 -29.06 26.53 -14.87
C GLN A 191 -29.42 25.07 -15.18
N ASN A 192 -28.70 24.13 -14.56
CA ASN A 192 -28.85 22.68 -14.74
C ASN A 192 -29.45 22.00 -13.50
N ILE A 193 -30.50 22.60 -12.92
CA ILE A 193 -31.19 22.04 -11.76
C ILE A 193 -31.73 20.66 -12.12
N GLY A 194 -31.32 19.64 -11.35
CA GLY A 194 -31.72 18.24 -11.57
C GLY A 194 -30.79 17.45 -12.50
N SER A 195 -29.83 18.10 -13.17
CA SER A 195 -28.81 17.46 -14.01
C SER A 195 -27.38 17.91 -13.65
N SER A 196 -27.17 18.36 -12.41
CA SER A 196 -25.85 18.69 -11.90
C SER A 196 -25.74 18.37 -10.40
N GLU A 197 -24.54 17.99 -9.98
CA GLU A 197 -24.19 17.72 -8.58
C GLU A 197 -22.97 18.53 -8.19
N MET A 198 -22.99 19.11 -6.99
CA MET A 198 -21.86 19.85 -6.44
C MET A 198 -21.53 19.30 -5.06
N GLY A 199 -20.28 18.90 -4.85
CA GLY A 199 -19.88 18.20 -3.63
C GLY A 199 -18.46 18.55 -3.19
N ARG A 200 -18.27 18.63 -1.87
CA ARG A 200 -16.96 18.80 -1.23
C ARG A 200 -16.23 17.48 -1.17
N ASP A 201 -15.27 17.30 -2.06
CA ASP A 201 -14.76 15.97 -2.38
C ASP A 201 -13.31 15.96 -2.85
N PHE A 202 -12.56 17.07 -2.75
CA PHE A 202 -11.14 17.03 -3.06
C PHE A 202 -10.25 18.02 -2.29
N ILE A 203 -8.95 17.76 -2.34
CA ILE A 203 -7.86 18.63 -1.88
C ILE A 203 -6.86 18.83 -3.02
N LEU A 204 -6.16 19.97 -3.03
CA LEU A 204 -5.09 20.26 -3.98
C LEU A 204 -3.74 20.27 -3.27
N VAL A 205 -2.87 19.31 -3.58
CA VAL A 205 -1.52 19.28 -3.04
C VAL A 205 -0.58 20.01 -4.00
N THR A 206 0.15 20.99 -3.47
CA THR A 206 1.11 21.80 -4.23
C THR A 206 2.51 21.52 -3.72
N LEU A 207 3.39 21.08 -4.62
CA LEU A 207 4.83 20.93 -4.42
C LEU A 207 5.54 21.98 -5.29
N ASP A 208 6.87 22.07 -5.17
CA ASP A 208 7.66 23.08 -5.89
C ASP A 208 7.58 22.90 -7.42
N ASP A 209 7.56 21.66 -7.90
CA ASP A 209 7.64 21.28 -9.32
C ASP A 209 6.34 20.69 -9.89
N ILE A 210 5.45 20.19 -9.02
CA ILE A 210 4.22 19.51 -9.41
C ILE A 210 3.04 19.89 -8.51
N LYS A 211 1.83 19.78 -9.03
CA LYS A 211 0.59 19.75 -8.25
C LYS A 211 -0.22 18.52 -8.61
N PHE A 212 -1.05 18.08 -7.67
CA PHE A 212 -1.97 16.98 -7.92
C PHE A 212 -3.20 17.10 -7.03
N ILE A 213 -4.29 16.51 -7.49
CA ILE A 213 -5.57 16.50 -6.79
C ILE A 213 -5.75 15.14 -6.14
N ILE A 214 -6.24 15.13 -4.90
CA ILE A 214 -6.74 13.93 -4.25
C ILE A 214 -8.25 14.12 -4.08
N ALA A 215 -9.05 13.27 -4.73
CA ALA A 215 -10.50 13.41 -4.77
C ALA A 215 -11.23 12.11 -4.40
N THR A 216 -12.26 12.19 -3.56
CA THR A 216 -13.15 11.04 -3.34
C THR A 216 -14.03 10.79 -4.55
N VAL A 217 -14.24 9.51 -4.86
CA VAL A 217 -15.16 9.08 -5.90
C VAL A 217 -16.56 8.88 -5.31
N PRO A 218 -17.63 9.37 -5.95
CA PRO A 218 -18.99 9.18 -5.48
C PRO A 218 -19.33 7.69 -5.29
N SER A 219 -20.07 7.38 -4.23
CA SER A 219 -20.28 5.99 -3.77
C SER A 219 -21.08 5.10 -4.73
N HIS A 220 -21.63 5.67 -5.81
CA HIS A 220 -22.42 4.95 -6.80
C HIS A 220 -21.62 4.51 -8.04
N PHE A 221 -20.34 4.89 -8.18
CA PHE A 221 -19.48 4.47 -9.30
C PHE A 221 -18.62 3.23 -8.98
N GLY A 222 -18.03 3.17 -7.78
CA GLY A 222 -17.18 2.05 -7.39
C GLY A 222 -17.85 1.02 -6.47
N PRO A 223 -17.12 0.00 -6.00
CA PRO A 223 -17.69 -1.07 -5.19
C PRO A 223 -18.24 -0.54 -3.86
N LYS A 224 -19.46 -0.97 -3.51
CA LYS A 224 -20.19 -0.47 -2.31
C LYS A 224 -19.51 -0.78 -0.97
N TRP A 225 -18.65 -1.79 -0.94
CA TRP A 225 -17.87 -2.18 0.25
C TRP A 225 -16.57 -1.37 0.39
N SER A 226 -16.19 -0.59 -0.62
CA SER A 226 -15.02 0.29 -0.54
C SER A 226 -15.42 1.75 -0.60
N ARG A 227 -14.56 2.60 -0.08
CA ARG A 227 -14.57 4.03 -0.38
C ARG A 227 -13.46 4.26 -1.38
N ASN A 228 -13.76 5.03 -2.40
CA ASN A 228 -12.93 5.10 -3.58
C ASN A 228 -12.33 6.49 -3.68
N ILE A 229 -11.10 6.56 -4.15
CA ILE A 229 -10.37 7.82 -4.27
C ILE A 229 -9.60 7.84 -5.59
N CYS A 230 -9.41 9.04 -6.10
CA CYS A 230 -8.67 9.35 -7.30
C CYS A 230 -7.48 10.24 -6.91
N ILE A 231 -6.31 9.94 -7.47
CA ILE A 231 -5.19 10.90 -7.50
C ILE A 231 -5.01 11.35 -8.94
N GLU A 232 -5.23 12.63 -9.19
CA GLU A 232 -5.29 13.23 -10.51
C GLU A 232 -4.09 14.15 -10.74
N TYR A 233 -3.38 13.90 -11.85
CA TYR A 233 -2.21 14.63 -12.30
C TYR A 233 -2.50 15.28 -13.64
N ARG A 234 -1.99 16.49 -13.87
CA ARG A 234 -2.22 17.23 -15.11
C ARG A 234 -0.95 17.90 -15.58
N LYS A 235 -0.74 17.99 -16.90
CA LYS A 235 0.39 18.71 -17.51
C LYS A 235 0.40 20.19 -17.13
N GLU A 236 -0.78 20.80 -16.90
CA GLU A 236 -0.89 22.18 -16.38
C GLU A 236 -0.38 22.34 -14.94
N PHE A 237 -0.27 21.23 -14.20
CA PHE A 237 0.25 21.22 -12.84
C PHE A 237 1.77 20.96 -12.77
N GLY A 238 2.44 20.82 -13.92
CA GLY A 238 3.83 20.40 -14.03
C GLY A 238 3.94 19.08 -14.78
N LEU A 239 5.12 18.46 -14.74
CA LEU A 239 5.32 17.15 -15.35
C LEU A 239 4.46 16.10 -14.61
N ILE A 240 3.70 15.29 -15.36
CA ILE A 240 3.03 14.12 -14.78
C ILE A 240 4.11 13.19 -14.21
N PRO A 241 4.11 12.92 -12.89
CA PRO A 241 5.17 12.12 -12.26
C PRO A 241 5.24 10.72 -12.86
N ASP A 242 6.42 10.11 -12.83
CA ASP A 242 6.59 8.70 -13.22
C ASP A 242 5.89 7.74 -12.23
N ARG A 243 5.81 6.46 -12.59
CA ARG A 243 5.12 5.43 -11.79
C ARG A 243 5.67 5.32 -10.36
N GLU A 244 6.97 5.43 -10.16
CA GLU A 244 7.60 5.29 -8.83
C GLU A 244 7.24 6.50 -7.94
N LYS A 245 7.30 7.73 -8.48
CA LYS A 245 6.91 8.95 -7.76
C LYS A 245 5.41 8.96 -7.45
N ARG A 246 4.56 8.45 -8.36
CA ARG A 246 3.11 8.29 -8.10
C ARG A 246 2.81 7.25 -7.03
N GLU A 247 3.52 6.11 -7.04
CA GLU A 247 3.45 5.10 -5.98
C GLU A 247 3.82 5.73 -4.63
N ALA A 248 4.95 6.44 -4.56
CA ALA A 248 5.40 7.15 -3.36
C ALA A 248 4.39 8.19 -2.85
N ILE A 249 3.73 8.93 -3.75
CA ILE A 249 2.63 9.85 -3.38
C ILE A 249 1.47 9.06 -2.76
N SER A 250 1.05 7.96 -3.38
CA SER A 250 -0.06 7.14 -2.85
C SER A 250 0.26 6.53 -1.48
N GLU A 251 1.53 6.18 -1.21
CA GLU A 251 2.00 5.63 0.06
C GLU A 251 1.87 6.64 1.21
N ILE A 252 2.32 7.89 1.01
CA ILE A 252 2.18 8.93 2.04
C ILE A 252 0.72 9.38 2.21
N VAL A 253 -0.05 9.44 1.12
CA VAL A 253 -1.49 9.73 1.19
C VAL A 253 -2.20 8.64 2.00
N SER A 254 -1.87 7.37 1.77
CA SER A 254 -2.37 6.22 2.55
C SER A 254 -2.10 6.40 4.04
N PHE A 255 -0.86 6.75 4.40
CA PHE A 255 -0.47 6.95 5.78
C PHE A 255 -1.25 8.09 6.45
N VAL A 256 -1.37 9.25 5.78
CA VAL A 256 -2.10 10.41 6.32
C VAL A 256 -3.59 10.12 6.48
N LEU A 257 -4.22 9.45 5.50
CA LEU A 257 -5.64 9.07 5.57
C LEU A 257 -5.88 7.91 6.56
N GLY A 258 -4.84 7.16 6.92
CA GLY A 258 -4.90 6.04 7.84
C GLY A 258 -5.42 4.74 7.23
N THR A 259 -5.44 4.65 5.91
CA THR A 259 -5.92 3.51 5.13
C THR A 259 -4.86 3.16 4.09
N GLN A 260 -4.71 1.89 3.73
CA GLN A 260 -3.83 1.52 2.64
C GLN A 260 -4.59 1.68 1.33
N LEU A 261 -4.23 2.67 0.51
CA LEU A 261 -4.80 2.82 -0.83
C LEU A 261 -4.38 1.64 -1.69
N LEU A 262 -5.35 0.97 -2.33
CA LEU A 262 -5.09 -0.15 -3.23
C LEU A 262 -5.30 0.32 -4.66
N ASN A 263 -4.21 0.51 -5.40
CA ASN A 263 -4.29 0.94 -6.80
C ASN A 263 -4.98 -0.14 -7.63
N VAL A 264 -5.95 0.27 -8.46
CA VAL A 264 -6.68 -0.63 -9.36
C VAL A 264 -6.45 -0.30 -10.83
N GLY A 265 -5.82 0.83 -11.11
CA GLY A 265 -5.59 1.27 -12.48
C GLY A 265 -5.43 2.78 -12.61
N PHE A 266 -5.39 3.23 -13.86
CA PHE A 266 -5.49 4.65 -14.20
C PHE A 266 -6.21 4.85 -15.55
N THR A 267 -6.68 6.07 -15.75
CA THR A 267 -7.24 6.55 -17.01
C THR A 267 -6.46 7.76 -17.48
N GLU A 268 -6.11 7.80 -18.78
CA GLU A 268 -5.47 8.95 -19.42
C GLU A 268 -6.47 9.72 -20.28
N TYR A 269 -6.39 11.05 -20.24
CA TYR A 269 -7.26 11.95 -20.98
C TYR A 269 -6.46 12.97 -21.78
N ASP A 270 -7.00 13.43 -22.90
CA ASP A 270 -6.48 14.59 -23.63
C ASP A 270 -6.87 15.92 -22.95
N ASN A 271 -6.59 17.05 -23.60
CA ASN A 271 -6.92 18.39 -23.10
C ASN A 271 -8.42 18.69 -23.08
N GLU A 272 -9.23 17.93 -23.83
CA GLU A 272 -10.68 18.09 -23.91
C GLU A 272 -11.42 17.16 -22.93
N GLY A 273 -10.68 16.32 -22.19
CA GLY A 273 -11.24 15.36 -21.25
C GLY A 273 -11.70 14.05 -21.92
N GLN A 274 -11.33 13.81 -23.18
CA GLN A 274 -11.61 12.55 -23.85
C GLN A 274 -10.60 11.49 -23.43
N THR A 275 -11.08 10.28 -23.16
CA THR A 275 -10.24 9.17 -22.72
C THR A 275 -9.38 8.63 -23.86
N LEU A 276 -8.07 8.48 -23.61
CA LEU A 276 -7.09 8.00 -24.58
C LEU A 276 -6.67 6.56 -24.30
N ALA A 277 -6.41 6.25 -23.04
CA ALA A 277 -5.94 4.94 -22.62
C ALA A 277 -6.42 4.59 -21.22
N TYR A 278 -6.45 3.29 -20.94
CA TYR A 278 -6.71 2.75 -19.62
C TYR A 278 -5.65 1.72 -19.26
N PHE A 279 -5.34 1.69 -17.96
CA PHE A 279 -4.62 0.61 -17.33
C PHE A 279 -5.46 0.06 -16.19
N ALA A 280 -5.58 -1.26 -16.10
CA ALA A 280 -6.25 -1.92 -14.97
C ALA A 280 -5.38 -3.06 -14.42
N GLN A 281 -5.39 -3.22 -13.10
CA GLN A 281 -4.71 -4.31 -12.39
C GLN A 281 -5.59 -4.83 -11.23
N PRO A 282 -5.49 -6.12 -10.85
CA PRO A 282 -6.22 -6.65 -9.71
C PRO A 282 -5.77 -5.92 -8.45
N SER A 283 -6.70 -5.68 -7.53
CA SER A 283 -6.34 -5.28 -6.18
C SER A 283 -5.62 -6.44 -5.48
N TRP A 284 -4.81 -6.16 -4.47
CA TRP A 284 -4.04 -7.18 -3.75
C TRP A 284 -4.94 -8.32 -3.24
N GLY A 285 -4.72 -9.55 -3.75
CA GLY A 285 -5.26 -10.84 -3.26
C GLY A 285 -6.78 -10.94 -3.04
N LYS A 286 -7.41 -12.05 -3.47
CA LYS A 286 -8.87 -12.27 -3.38
C LYS A 286 -9.54 -11.87 -2.05
N ALA A 287 -9.06 -12.36 -0.91
CA ALA A 287 -9.68 -12.06 0.39
C ALA A 287 -9.21 -10.74 1.01
N TYR A 288 -8.02 -10.28 0.61
CA TYR A 288 -7.32 -9.19 1.27
C TYR A 288 -8.00 -7.85 1.00
N SER A 289 -8.27 -7.54 -0.28
CA SER A 289 -8.78 -6.22 -0.68
C SER A 289 -10.04 -5.79 0.06
N ARG A 290 -11.02 -6.70 0.20
CA ARG A 290 -12.25 -6.42 0.93
C ARG A 290 -12.01 -6.28 2.43
N SER A 291 -11.23 -7.20 3.02
CA SER A 291 -10.89 -7.16 4.45
C SER A 291 -10.23 -5.84 4.85
N VAL A 292 -9.31 -5.34 4.02
CA VAL A 292 -8.62 -4.07 4.29
C VAL A 292 -9.55 -2.87 4.14
N CYS A 293 -10.49 -2.89 3.18
CA CYS A 293 -11.47 -1.82 2.99
C CYS A 293 -12.53 -1.75 4.11
N GLU A 294 -12.82 -2.88 4.75
CA GLU A 294 -13.75 -2.95 5.88
C GLU A 294 -13.10 -2.50 7.21
N ASN A 295 -11.77 -2.42 7.26
CA ASN A 295 -11.03 -1.99 8.45
C ASN A 295 -11.24 -0.51 8.77
N ILE A 296 -11.26 -0.19 10.07
CA ILE A 296 -11.35 1.19 10.54
C ILE A 296 -10.07 1.96 10.15
N PRO A 297 -10.17 3.15 9.51
CA PRO A 297 -9.02 4.01 9.26
C PRO A 297 -8.28 4.39 10.55
N LEU A 298 -6.95 4.26 10.57
CA LEU A 298 -6.11 4.62 11.71
C LEU A 298 -5.20 5.81 11.38
N SER A 299 -5.80 6.91 10.94
CA SER A 299 -5.07 8.14 10.60
C SER A 299 -4.29 8.65 11.82
N PRO A 300 -3.01 9.00 11.69
CA PRO A 300 -2.27 9.63 12.79
C PRO A 300 -2.85 11.01 13.16
N PHE A 301 -3.76 11.55 12.35
CA PHE A 301 -4.40 12.86 12.52
C PHE A 301 -5.90 12.75 12.70
N LYS A 302 -6.50 13.73 13.36
CA LYS A 302 -7.95 13.87 13.44
C LYS A 302 -8.45 14.71 12.28
N LEU A 303 -8.94 14.06 11.22
CA LEU A 303 -9.31 14.72 9.96
C LEU A 303 -10.81 15.10 9.88
N GLY A 304 -11.52 15.08 11.01
CA GLY A 304 -12.97 15.22 11.09
C GLY A 304 -13.50 16.65 10.94
N ILE A 305 -14.81 16.82 10.69
CA ILE A 305 -15.50 18.14 10.64
C ILE A 305 -15.19 19.02 11.87
N LYS A 306 -15.12 18.41 13.06
CA LYS A 306 -14.75 19.15 14.29
C LYS A 306 -13.34 19.74 14.23
N SER A 307 -12.39 19.10 13.54
CA SER A 307 -11.04 19.65 13.34
C SER A 307 -11.06 20.78 12.30
N ALA A 308 -11.84 20.63 11.21
CA ALA A 308 -12.00 21.65 10.18
C ALA A 308 -12.55 22.99 10.73
N ILE A 309 -13.51 22.94 11.67
CA ILE A 309 -14.08 24.13 12.32
C ILE A 309 -13.06 24.83 13.24
N ILE A 310 -12.16 24.09 13.87
CA ILE A 310 -11.17 24.62 14.83
C ILE A 310 -9.89 25.09 14.10
N ASN A 311 -9.84 24.99 12.76
CA ASN A 311 -8.68 25.35 11.92
C ASN A 311 -7.39 24.59 12.31
N GLU A 312 -7.54 23.49 13.04
CA GLU A 312 -6.44 22.61 13.41
C GLU A 312 -6.28 21.55 12.33
N GLY A 313 -5.30 21.76 11.44
CA GLY A 313 -4.84 20.75 10.47
C GLY A 313 -5.75 20.61 9.26
N LYS A 314 -5.81 21.64 8.39
CA LYS A 314 -6.36 21.44 7.05
C LYS A 314 -5.55 20.33 6.38
N ILE A 315 -6.22 19.25 6.01
CA ILE A 315 -5.61 18.10 5.36
C ILE A 315 -4.74 18.51 4.16
N GLU A 316 -5.15 19.56 3.43
CA GLU A 316 -4.38 20.12 2.32
C GLU A 316 -3.02 20.66 2.77
N GLU A 317 -2.97 21.48 3.82
CA GLU A 317 -1.71 22.03 4.38
C GLU A 317 -0.81 20.90 4.89
N LEU A 318 -1.41 19.92 5.56
CA LEU A 318 -0.70 18.75 6.06
C LEU A 318 -0.07 17.92 4.94
N MET A 319 -0.80 17.69 3.83
CA MET A 319 -0.28 16.96 2.68
C MET A 319 0.82 17.77 1.97
N CYS A 320 0.63 19.07 1.77
CA CYS A 320 1.65 19.95 1.19
C CYS A 320 2.94 19.96 2.03
N ASP A 321 2.86 19.81 3.35
CA ASP A 321 4.03 19.72 4.22
C ASP A 321 4.70 18.33 4.20
N LEU A 322 3.91 17.25 4.28
CA LEU A 322 4.44 15.90 4.47
C LEU A 322 4.89 15.22 3.19
N VAL A 323 4.20 15.42 2.06
CA VAL A 323 4.52 14.79 0.79
C VAL A 323 5.96 15.07 0.34
N PRO A 324 6.46 16.32 0.28
CA PRO A 324 7.83 16.57 -0.19
C PRO A 324 8.88 15.96 0.75
N LYS A 325 8.62 15.97 2.06
CA LYS A 325 9.51 15.36 3.07
C LYS A 325 9.55 13.85 2.93
N TYR A 326 8.41 13.23 2.63
CA TYR A 326 8.33 11.80 2.36
C TYR A 326 9.12 11.42 1.11
N LEU A 327 8.88 12.11 -0.02
CA LEU A 327 9.57 11.83 -1.28
C LEU A 327 11.09 11.92 -1.14
N ASN A 328 11.62 12.89 -0.36
CA ASN A 328 13.06 13.01 -0.12
C ASN A 328 13.64 11.87 0.73
N LYS A 329 12.88 11.37 1.71
CA LYS A 329 13.35 10.42 2.73
C LYS A 329 12.96 8.97 2.46
N ARG A 330 12.06 8.73 1.50
CA ARG A 330 11.44 7.42 1.23
C ARG A 330 12.47 6.30 1.14
N ASP A 331 13.40 6.38 0.20
CA ASP A 331 14.34 5.29 -0.05
C ASP A 331 15.49 5.32 0.97
N LYS A 332 15.96 6.53 1.34
CA LYS A 332 17.05 6.72 2.32
C LYS A 332 16.76 6.07 3.67
N LEU A 333 15.49 6.05 4.09
CA LEU A 333 15.07 5.48 5.36
C LEU A 333 14.28 4.16 5.20
N GLY A 334 14.10 3.64 3.98
CA GLY A 334 13.29 2.44 3.72
C GLY A 334 11.83 2.58 4.18
N LEU A 335 11.24 3.77 3.93
CA LEU A 335 9.89 4.09 4.40
C LEU A 335 8.80 3.32 3.65
N LYS A 336 9.05 2.95 2.38
CA LYS A 336 8.15 2.11 1.58
C LYS A 336 7.92 0.77 2.29
N GLU A 337 9.00 0.06 2.59
CA GLU A 337 8.97 -1.24 3.23
C GLU A 337 8.48 -1.15 4.68
N ALA A 338 8.80 -0.05 5.38
CA ALA A 338 8.28 0.19 6.72
C ALA A 338 6.76 0.39 6.72
N LEU A 339 6.19 1.14 5.76
CA LEU A 339 4.74 1.26 5.59
C LEU A 339 4.13 -0.08 5.21
N TRP A 340 4.76 -0.84 4.31
CA TRP A 340 4.27 -2.14 3.89
C TRP A 340 4.14 -3.12 5.07
N ARG A 341 5.19 -3.22 5.90
CA ARG A 341 5.17 -4.02 7.14
C ARG A 341 4.15 -3.49 8.15
N TYR A 342 3.96 -2.17 8.25
CA TYR A 342 2.92 -1.56 9.07
C TYR A 342 1.52 -2.00 8.62
N TRP A 343 1.21 -1.94 7.33
CA TRP A 343 -0.09 -2.39 6.79
C TRP A 343 -0.32 -3.88 7.02
N ILE A 344 0.66 -4.73 6.70
CA ILE A 344 0.58 -6.19 6.98
C ILE A 344 0.32 -6.44 8.48
N SER A 345 1.00 -5.73 9.37
CA SER A 345 0.81 -5.90 10.81
C SER A 345 -0.61 -5.56 11.27
N ARG A 346 -1.33 -4.69 10.56
CA ARG A 346 -2.71 -4.33 10.89
C ARG A 346 -3.70 -5.42 10.52
N ASP A 347 -3.44 -6.14 9.44
CA ASP A 347 -4.31 -7.20 8.95
C ASP A 347 -3.99 -8.56 9.61
N ASN A 348 -2.85 -8.65 10.31
CA ASN A 348 -2.45 -9.83 11.05
C ASN A 348 -3.24 -9.99 12.37
N PRO A 349 -3.58 -11.24 12.76
CA PRO A 349 -4.16 -11.52 14.06
C PRO A 349 -3.30 -11.03 15.23
N LEU A 350 -3.98 -10.57 16.29
CA LEU A 350 -3.32 -10.20 17.56
C LEU A 350 -2.50 -11.40 18.06
N GLY A 351 -1.22 -11.19 18.32
CA GLY A 351 -0.27 -12.27 18.65
C GLY A 351 0.85 -12.35 17.62
N THR A 352 0.51 -12.18 16.35
CA THR A 352 1.46 -12.28 15.22
C THR A 352 1.80 -10.92 14.61
N ASN A 353 0.96 -9.92 14.89
CA ASN A 353 1.10 -8.55 14.39
C ASN A 353 2.30 -7.79 14.94
N LEU A 354 2.56 -7.87 16.26
CA LEU A 354 3.55 -7.02 16.92
C LEU A 354 5.00 -7.27 16.45
N PRO A 355 5.45 -8.52 16.21
CA PRO A 355 6.75 -8.77 15.59
C PRO A 355 6.90 -8.10 14.22
N VAL A 356 5.88 -8.17 13.35
CA VAL A 356 5.89 -7.53 12.03
C VAL A 356 5.95 -6.01 12.17
N LEU A 357 5.14 -5.44 13.08
CA LEU A 357 5.16 -4.01 13.36
C LEU A 357 6.51 -3.54 13.92
N SER A 358 7.12 -4.32 14.81
CA SER A 358 8.44 -4.02 15.37
C SER A 358 9.52 -4.00 14.29
N SER A 359 9.46 -4.96 13.36
CA SER A 359 10.38 -4.99 12.22
C SER A 359 10.25 -3.76 11.30
N SER A 360 9.10 -3.08 11.32
CA SER A 360 8.89 -1.82 10.58
C SER A 360 9.69 -0.68 11.18
N LEU A 361 9.63 -0.52 12.52
CA LEU A 361 10.36 0.53 13.24
C LEU A 361 11.87 0.26 13.25
N GLU A 362 12.27 -1.00 13.44
CA GLU A 362 13.67 -1.43 13.39
C GLU A 362 14.31 -1.14 12.04
N LEU A 363 13.57 -1.27 10.94
CA LEU A 363 14.04 -0.92 9.61
C LEU A 363 14.37 0.59 9.51
N ILE A 364 13.44 1.45 9.91
CA ILE A 364 13.64 2.91 9.91
C ILE A 364 14.85 3.27 10.78
N MET A 365 14.92 2.70 11.99
CA MET A 365 16.01 2.92 12.94
C MET A 365 17.37 2.48 12.36
N HIS A 366 17.43 1.29 11.76
CA HIS A 366 18.66 0.78 11.16
C HIS A 366 19.12 1.65 9.98
N ASN A 367 18.20 2.04 9.10
CA ASN A 367 18.53 2.91 7.97
C ASN A 367 18.92 4.32 8.44
N TRP A 368 18.33 4.81 9.53
CA TRP A 368 18.76 6.05 10.17
C TRP A 368 20.22 5.97 10.64
N PHE A 369 20.60 4.91 11.36
CA PHE A 369 21.98 4.69 11.82
C PHE A 369 22.99 4.53 10.68
N LYS A 370 22.57 4.14 9.49
CA LYS A 370 23.42 4.09 8.28
C LYS A 370 23.49 5.42 7.53
N SER A 371 22.63 6.37 7.87
CA SER A 371 22.56 7.67 7.19
C SER A 371 23.50 8.69 7.81
N GLU A 372 23.85 9.70 7.03
CA GLU A 372 24.60 10.88 7.48
C GLU A 372 23.95 11.66 8.63
N ASN A 373 22.65 11.43 8.90
CA ASN A 373 21.94 12.09 9.99
C ASN A 373 22.25 11.48 11.37
N SER A 374 22.80 10.27 11.42
CA SER A 374 23.07 9.63 12.70
C SER A 374 24.34 10.16 13.35
N LYS A 375 24.24 10.42 14.65
CA LYS A 375 25.37 10.87 15.46
C LYS A 375 26.17 9.70 16.03
N SER A 376 25.50 8.59 16.34
CA SER A 376 26.13 7.41 16.95
C SER A 376 26.40 6.27 15.96
N ASN A 377 25.73 6.24 14.81
CA ASN A 377 25.74 5.11 13.87
C ASN A 377 25.41 3.76 14.54
N GLY A 378 24.73 3.77 15.70
CA GLY A 378 24.40 2.58 16.47
C GLY A 378 25.53 2.02 17.34
N PHE A 379 26.61 2.78 17.55
CA PHE A 379 27.78 2.40 18.36
C PHE A 379 27.94 3.27 19.61
N TRP A 380 28.55 2.71 20.67
CA TRP A 380 28.86 3.48 21.88
C TRP A 380 29.99 4.49 21.66
N ILE A 381 30.99 4.08 20.88
CA ILE A 381 32.16 4.85 20.47
C ILE A 381 32.19 4.83 18.93
N PRO A 382 32.59 5.90 18.24
CA PRO A 382 32.81 5.83 16.79
C PRO A 382 33.65 4.59 16.42
N ASN A 383 33.19 3.82 15.43
CA ASN A 383 33.74 2.47 15.21
C ASN A 383 35.23 2.48 14.86
N GLY A 384 35.69 3.48 14.11
CA GLY A 384 37.12 3.66 13.81
C GLY A 384 37.96 3.90 15.07
N ASP A 385 37.50 4.77 15.97
CA ASP A 385 38.18 5.03 17.25
C ASP A 385 38.25 3.76 18.12
N PHE A 386 37.17 2.97 18.15
CA PHE A 386 37.14 1.71 18.90
C PHE A 386 38.11 0.68 18.33
N GLU A 387 38.13 0.49 17.01
CA GLU A 387 39.05 -0.41 16.31
C GLU A 387 40.50 -0.04 16.58
N ASP A 388 40.84 1.25 16.52
CA ASP A 388 42.18 1.75 16.83
C ASP A 388 42.56 1.51 18.30
N MET A 389 41.64 1.73 19.24
CA MET A 389 41.87 1.51 20.67
C MET A 389 42.20 0.05 21.01
N ILE A 390 41.54 -0.92 20.36
CA ILE A 390 41.71 -2.34 20.70
C ILE A 390 42.75 -3.05 19.84
N LYS A 391 43.21 -2.45 18.73
CA LYS A 391 44.05 -3.07 17.70
C LYS A 391 45.20 -3.91 18.24
N GLU A 392 46.02 -3.35 19.14
CA GLU A 392 47.17 -4.05 19.72
C GLU A 392 46.75 -5.23 20.60
N SER A 393 45.74 -5.02 21.45
CA SER A 393 45.19 -6.06 22.32
C SER A 393 44.54 -7.18 21.51
N LEU A 394 43.89 -6.84 20.40
CA LEU A 394 43.25 -7.78 19.48
C LEU A 394 44.30 -8.70 18.83
N SER A 395 45.43 -8.14 18.40
CA SER A 395 46.54 -8.94 17.83
C SER A 395 47.14 -9.91 18.87
N VAL A 396 47.26 -9.48 20.13
CA VAL A 396 47.72 -10.37 21.21
C VAL A 396 46.69 -11.48 21.49
N ALA A 397 45.40 -11.15 21.51
CA ALA A 397 44.33 -12.13 21.71
C ALA A 397 44.29 -13.15 20.57
N GLU A 398 44.43 -12.70 19.32
CA GLU A 398 44.45 -13.56 18.14
C GLU A 398 45.54 -14.62 18.23
N LYS A 399 46.78 -14.22 18.57
CA LYS A 399 47.90 -15.16 18.75
C LYS A 399 47.63 -16.21 19.82
N LYS A 400 47.06 -15.80 20.96
CA LYS A 400 46.73 -16.74 22.06
C LYS A 400 45.62 -17.72 21.67
N ILE A 401 44.66 -17.28 20.86
CA ILE A 401 43.59 -18.14 20.34
C ILE A 401 44.17 -19.12 19.34
N ASP A 402 45.06 -18.68 18.44
CA ASP A 402 45.76 -19.55 17.49
C ASP A 402 46.58 -20.63 18.22
N GLU A 403 47.36 -20.25 19.23
CA GLU A 403 48.10 -21.19 20.08
C GLU A 403 47.18 -22.22 20.76
N TYR A 404 46.02 -21.80 21.26
CA TYR A 404 45.04 -22.70 21.86
C TYR A 404 44.45 -23.68 20.84
N ILE A 405 44.04 -23.17 19.67
CA ILE A 405 43.46 -23.97 18.58
C ILE A 405 44.45 -25.00 18.09
N GLU A 406 45.69 -24.61 17.80
CA GLU A 406 46.75 -25.53 17.38
C GLU A 406 46.99 -26.65 18.39
N ASN A 407 47.09 -26.30 19.68
CA ASN A 407 47.33 -27.28 20.73
C ASN A 407 46.16 -28.27 20.87
N LYS A 408 44.92 -27.79 20.67
CA LYS A 408 43.73 -28.63 20.78
C LYS A 408 43.56 -29.54 19.58
N ILE A 409 43.80 -29.05 18.36
CA ILE A 409 43.79 -29.87 17.13
C ILE A 409 44.89 -30.95 17.19
N LYS A 410 46.11 -30.60 17.65
CA LYS A 410 47.21 -31.58 17.83
C LYS A 410 46.87 -32.68 18.84
N SER A 411 45.95 -32.44 19.77
CA SER A 411 45.51 -33.42 20.75
C SER A 411 44.40 -34.36 20.25
N LEU A 412 43.84 -34.10 19.07
CA LEU A 412 42.83 -34.97 18.45
C LEU A 412 43.48 -36.14 17.71
N GLU A 413 42.84 -37.31 17.74
CA GLU A 413 43.30 -38.49 17.00
C GLU A 413 43.21 -38.31 15.48
N ASN A 414 42.33 -37.42 15.01
CA ASN A 414 42.15 -37.10 13.59
C ASN A 414 41.94 -35.58 13.40
N SER A 415 42.92 -34.94 12.75
CA SER A 415 42.92 -33.51 12.44
C SER A 415 41.90 -33.09 11.37
N ASP A 416 41.37 -34.05 10.60
CA ASP A 416 40.35 -33.79 9.57
C ASP A 416 38.92 -34.08 10.06
N SER A 417 38.75 -34.23 11.38
CA SER A 417 37.45 -34.49 11.98
C SER A 417 36.54 -33.26 11.97
N LEU A 418 35.22 -33.49 12.08
CA LEU A 418 34.22 -32.42 12.24
C LEU A 418 34.54 -31.53 13.46
N GLU A 419 35.09 -32.13 14.52
CA GLU A 419 35.50 -31.44 15.74
C GLU A 419 36.66 -30.46 15.48
N ALA A 420 37.64 -30.84 14.64
CA ALA A 420 38.72 -29.93 14.25
C ALA A 420 38.18 -28.72 13.46
N GLN A 421 37.22 -28.93 12.56
CA GLN A 421 36.58 -27.85 11.80
C GLN A 421 35.78 -26.89 12.71
N GLU A 422 35.04 -27.40 13.70
CA GLU A 422 34.33 -26.58 14.68
C GLU A 422 35.28 -25.74 15.55
N ILE A 423 36.45 -26.29 15.90
CA ILE A 423 37.49 -25.58 16.66
C ILE A 423 38.11 -24.46 15.81
N GLU A 424 38.30 -24.64 14.50
CA GLU A 424 38.80 -23.57 13.62
C GLU A 424 37.79 -22.42 13.48
N GLU A 425 36.50 -22.71 13.36
CA GLU A 425 35.42 -21.69 13.31
C GLU A 425 35.30 -20.89 14.64
N LEU A 426 35.84 -21.42 15.75
CA LEU A 426 35.85 -20.76 17.05
C LEU A 426 36.65 -19.46 17.04
N LYS A 427 37.78 -19.41 16.30
CA LYS A 427 38.58 -18.18 16.13
C LYS A 427 37.71 -17.07 15.55
N LYS A 428 37.08 -17.35 14.41
CA LYS A 428 36.24 -16.40 13.70
C LYS A 428 35.11 -15.89 14.58
N THR A 429 34.47 -16.79 15.33
CA THR A 429 33.37 -16.43 16.24
C THR A 429 33.83 -15.51 17.37
N ILE A 430 34.91 -15.85 18.08
CA ILE A 430 35.42 -15.02 19.19
C ILE A 430 35.91 -13.66 18.69
N MET A 431 36.71 -13.66 17.62
CA MET A 431 37.26 -12.42 17.07
C MET A 431 36.15 -11.48 16.58
N ASN A 432 35.13 -12.03 15.91
CA ASN A 432 33.96 -11.25 15.53
C ASN A 432 33.24 -10.68 16.75
N ASN A 433 33.03 -11.45 17.83
CA ASN A 433 32.36 -10.95 19.03
C ASN A 433 33.12 -9.80 19.69
N ILE A 434 34.45 -9.84 19.72
CA ILE A 434 35.28 -8.76 20.29
C ILE A 434 35.17 -7.51 19.41
N CYS A 435 35.35 -7.65 18.09
CA CYS A 435 35.29 -6.53 17.14
C CYS A 435 33.91 -5.86 17.15
N HIS A 436 32.83 -6.63 17.30
CA HIS A 436 31.46 -6.12 17.30
C HIS A 436 30.92 -5.74 18.69
N SER A 437 31.74 -5.84 19.74
CA SER A 437 31.34 -5.57 21.13
C SER A 437 30.94 -4.10 21.39
N ASN A 438 31.38 -3.18 20.52
CA ASN A 438 31.03 -1.75 20.56
C ASN A 438 29.62 -1.45 20.02
N GLY A 439 28.99 -2.41 19.33
CA GLY A 439 27.62 -2.28 18.85
C GLY A 439 26.61 -2.16 19.99
N MET A 440 25.70 -1.19 19.91
CA MET A 440 24.60 -1.12 20.87
C MET A 440 23.63 -2.29 20.66
N SER A 441 23.13 -2.86 21.75
CA SER A 441 22.01 -3.81 21.66
C SER A 441 20.75 -3.11 21.14
N ILE A 442 19.81 -3.87 20.54
CA ILE A 442 18.58 -3.30 19.96
C ILE A 442 17.87 -2.36 20.94
N SER A 443 17.68 -2.76 22.21
CA SER A 443 17.01 -1.90 23.21
C SER A 443 17.75 -0.58 23.48
N LYS A 444 19.08 -0.56 23.35
CA LYS A 444 19.89 0.66 23.49
C LYS A 444 19.87 1.50 22.21
N GLN A 445 19.87 0.85 21.05
CA GLN A 445 19.67 1.49 19.75
C GLN A 445 18.34 2.27 19.71
N TYR A 446 17.24 1.72 20.23
CA TYR A 446 15.97 2.45 20.34
C TYR A 446 16.11 3.78 21.11
N LEU A 447 16.82 3.77 22.24
CA LEU A 447 17.01 4.97 23.05
C LEU A 447 17.90 6.01 22.35
N ALA A 448 18.99 5.55 21.71
CA ALA A 448 19.87 6.41 20.93
C ALA A 448 19.11 7.03 19.74
N PHE A 449 18.37 6.20 19.00
CA PHE A 449 17.55 6.62 17.87
C PHE A 449 16.50 7.66 18.28
N PHE A 450 15.70 7.38 19.30
CA PHE A 450 14.69 8.33 19.81
C PHE A 450 15.32 9.65 20.22
N LYS A 451 16.49 9.63 20.86
CA LYS A 451 17.23 10.85 21.19
C LYS A 451 17.68 11.60 19.93
N GLU A 452 18.19 10.90 18.92
CA GLU A 452 18.67 11.50 17.67
C GLU A 452 17.55 12.16 16.85
N ILE A 453 16.36 11.54 16.80
CA ILE A 453 15.19 12.10 16.10
C ILE A 453 14.37 13.08 16.98
N GLY A 454 14.81 13.35 18.21
CA GLY A 454 14.11 14.26 19.14
C GLY A 454 12.75 13.75 19.60
N LEU A 455 12.58 12.44 19.77
CA LEU A 455 11.35 11.80 20.26
C LEU A 455 11.50 11.46 21.75
N GLU A 456 10.67 12.07 22.60
CA GLU A 456 10.61 11.69 24.01
C GLU A 456 9.87 10.36 24.19
N SER A 457 10.45 9.45 24.97
CA SER A 457 9.87 8.13 25.25
C SER A 457 9.59 7.95 26.74
N GLY A 458 8.39 7.46 27.05
CA GLY A 458 7.92 7.20 28.40
C GLY A 458 7.81 5.70 28.75
N PRO A 459 7.15 5.39 29.89
CA PRO A 459 6.92 4.02 30.31
C PRO A 459 6.05 3.20 29.35
N VAL A 460 5.12 3.85 28.63
CA VAL A 460 4.20 3.19 27.70
C VAL A 460 4.94 2.65 26.47
N GLU A 461 5.82 3.46 25.89
CA GLU A 461 6.67 3.09 24.76
C GLU A 461 7.60 1.94 25.13
N LYS A 462 8.27 2.04 26.29
CA LYS A 462 9.16 0.98 26.80
C LYS A 462 8.40 -0.35 26.97
N LYS A 463 7.18 -0.29 27.51
CA LYS A 463 6.32 -1.47 27.66
C LYS A 463 5.92 -2.06 26.31
N ALA A 464 5.58 -1.21 25.33
CA ALA A 464 5.23 -1.64 23.98
C ALA A 464 6.41 -2.33 23.28
N ILE A 465 7.61 -1.74 23.34
CA ILE A 465 8.84 -2.30 22.76
C ILE A 465 9.14 -3.68 23.36
N ASN A 466 9.03 -3.82 24.68
CA ASN A 466 9.32 -5.10 25.34
C ASN A 466 8.27 -6.18 25.04
N ALA A 467 7.03 -5.81 24.74
CA ALA A 467 5.93 -6.76 24.50
C ALA A 467 6.16 -7.65 23.25
N ARG A 468 6.99 -7.23 22.29
CA ARG A 468 7.30 -8.01 21.08
C ARG A 468 7.85 -9.41 21.41
N HIS A 469 8.71 -9.50 22.43
CA HIS A 469 9.35 -10.75 22.80
C HIS A 469 8.34 -11.73 23.41
N ALA A 470 7.41 -11.23 24.22
CA ALA A 470 6.38 -12.06 24.83
C ALA A 470 5.43 -12.71 23.80
N MET A 471 5.19 -12.02 22.67
CA MET A 471 4.31 -12.51 21.60
C MET A 471 5.03 -13.49 20.65
N ALA A 472 6.35 -13.33 20.46
CA ALA A 472 7.15 -14.25 19.65
C ALA A 472 7.37 -15.63 20.30
N HIS A 473 7.28 -15.73 21.64
CA HIS A 473 7.59 -16.96 22.38
C HIS A 473 6.36 -17.78 22.83
N GLY A 474 5.16 -17.50 22.29
CA GLY A 474 4.02 -18.44 22.36
C GLY A 474 3.44 -18.70 23.76
N ASN A 475 3.33 -17.66 24.61
CA ASN A 475 2.76 -17.82 25.95
C ASN A 475 1.26 -18.19 25.93
N LYS A 476 0.78 -18.89 26.97
CA LYS A 476 -0.66 -19.17 27.16
C LYS A 476 -1.47 -17.85 27.18
N MET A 477 -2.51 -17.80 26.35
CA MET A 477 -3.35 -16.62 26.16
C MET A 477 -4.59 -16.72 27.06
N ASP A 478 -4.70 -15.85 28.06
CA ASP A 478 -5.94 -15.61 28.80
C ASP A 478 -6.54 -14.24 28.43
N ILE A 479 -7.74 -13.93 28.94
CA ILE A 479 -8.43 -12.66 28.63
C ILE A 479 -7.60 -11.44 29.06
N LYS A 480 -6.88 -11.52 30.18
CA LYS A 480 -6.09 -10.38 30.69
C LYS A 480 -4.85 -10.16 29.84
N GLU A 481 -4.19 -11.22 29.41
CA GLU A 481 -3.07 -11.15 28.48
C GLU A 481 -3.52 -10.68 27.10
N PHE A 482 -4.71 -11.08 26.63
CA PHE A 482 -5.31 -10.55 25.40
C PHE A 482 -5.50 -9.02 25.46
N GLU A 483 -6.16 -8.50 26.50
CA GLU A 483 -6.36 -7.05 26.67
C GLU A 483 -5.02 -6.28 26.75
N LYS A 484 -4.03 -6.88 27.43
CA LYS A 484 -2.69 -6.32 27.56
C LYS A 484 -1.97 -6.29 26.21
N MET A 485 -2.05 -7.36 25.41
CA MET A 485 -1.50 -7.41 24.06
C MET A 485 -2.16 -6.39 23.14
N GLU A 486 -3.47 -6.21 23.24
CA GLU A 486 -4.20 -5.21 22.47
C GLU A 486 -3.72 -3.79 22.81
N ARG A 487 -3.62 -3.46 24.11
CA ARG A 487 -3.11 -2.14 24.56
C ARG A 487 -1.67 -1.90 24.11
N CYS A 488 -0.81 -2.92 24.23
CA CYS A 488 0.57 -2.84 23.75
C CYS A 488 0.63 -2.64 22.23
N THR A 489 -0.22 -3.34 21.47
CA THR A 489 -0.33 -3.17 20.01
C THR A 489 -0.72 -1.74 19.65
N ARG A 490 -1.78 -1.19 20.26
CA ARG A 490 -2.22 0.19 19.98
C ARG A 490 -1.15 1.23 20.36
N ALA A 491 -0.47 1.01 21.49
CA ALA A 491 0.65 1.84 21.90
C ALA A 491 1.80 1.77 20.90
N TYR A 492 2.15 0.58 20.41
CA TYR A 492 3.20 0.40 19.42
C TYR A 492 2.82 1.00 18.07
N GLN A 493 1.57 0.85 17.60
CA GLN A 493 1.09 1.50 16.38
C GLN A 493 1.20 3.03 16.48
N THR A 494 0.85 3.59 17.64
CA THR A 494 1.01 5.03 17.89
C THR A 494 2.48 5.43 17.93
N LEU A 495 3.35 4.59 18.51
CA LEU A 495 4.79 4.81 18.50
C LEU A 495 5.35 4.79 17.07
N PHE A 496 4.92 3.85 16.23
CA PHE A 496 5.27 3.83 14.81
C PHE A 496 4.83 5.12 14.11
N HIS A 497 3.59 5.57 14.33
CA HIS A 497 3.10 6.86 13.79
C HIS A 497 3.99 8.04 14.20
N ARG A 498 4.34 8.13 15.49
CA ARG A 498 5.22 9.19 16.00
C ARG A 498 6.61 9.11 15.39
N VAL A 499 7.23 7.93 15.34
CA VAL A 499 8.55 7.74 14.72
C VAL A 499 8.52 8.15 13.26
N PHE A 500 7.55 7.64 12.50
CA PHE A 500 7.41 7.93 11.08
C PHE A 500 7.25 9.44 10.83
N LEU A 501 6.41 10.12 11.61
CA LEU A 501 6.25 11.57 11.53
C LEU A 501 7.50 12.34 11.97
N LYS A 502 8.20 11.93 13.03
CA LYS A 502 9.42 12.60 13.50
C LYS A 502 10.57 12.47 12.51
N VAL A 503 10.75 11.33 11.85
CA VAL A 503 11.81 11.21 10.82
C VAL A 503 11.52 12.07 9.60
N LEU A 504 10.25 12.36 9.33
CA LEU A 504 9.80 13.35 8.34
C LEU A 504 9.89 14.79 8.86
N GLY A 505 10.31 15.05 10.10
CA GLY A 505 10.44 16.41 10.66
C GLY A 505 9.11 17.08 11.00
N TYR A 506 8.06 16.30 11.30
CA TYR A 506 6.77 16.81 11.75
C TYR A 506 6.81 17.13 13.26
N GLU A 507 6.32 18.32 13.64
CA GLU A 507 6.33 18.83 15.03
C GLU A 507 4.93 19.11 15.61
N GLY A 508 3.88 18.75 14.86
CA GLY A 508 2.50 19.06 15.21
C GLY A 508 1.85 18.05 16.17
N ARG A 509 0.52 17.90 16.05
CA ARG A 509 -0.27 17.01 16.90
C ARG A 509 -0.58 15.70 16.19
N HIS A 510 -0.69 14.64 16.98
CA HIS A 510 -1.08 13.32 16.52
C HIS A 510 -2.10 12.70 17.48
N VAL A 511 -2.82 11.69 17.01
CA VAL A 511 -3.81 10.92 17.78
C VAL A 511 -3.11 9.84 18.60
N ASP A 512 -3.17 9.94 19.93
CA ASP A 512 -2.60 8.94 20.85
C ASP A 512 -3.60 7.80 21.12
N ARG A 513 -3.41 6.66 20.46
CA ARG A 513 -4.30 5.48 20.59
C ARG A 513 -4.00 4.60 21.80
N SER A 514 -2.94 4.93 22.56
CA SER A 514 -2.64 4.23 23.81
C SER A 514 -3.56 4.66 24.96
N VAL A 515 -4.32 5.76 24.78
CA VAL A 515 -5.22 6.34 25.79
C VAL A 515 -6.67 6.26 25.34
N ILE A 516 -7.58 5.98 26.29
CA ILE A 516 -9.03 5.95 26.05
C ILE A 516 -9.49 7.30 25.49
N GLY A 517 -10.34 7.25 24.46
CA GLY A 517 -10.86 8.44 23.78
C GLY A 517 -9.94 9.03 22.71
N PHE A 518 -8.76 8.43 22.49
CA PHE A 518 -7.82 8.78 21.43
C PHE A 518 -7.51 10.29 21.35
N PRO A 519 -7.00 10.89 22.43
CA PRO A 519 -6.74 12.32 22.49
C PRO A 519 -5.64 12.74 21.52
N GLU A 520 -5.73 13.98 21.05
CA GLU A 520 -4.64 14.59 20.30
C GLU A 520 -3.56 15.13 21.24
N LYS A 521 -2.30 14.92 20.89
CA LYS A 521 -1.14 15.39 21.65
C LYS A 521 -0.05 15.88 20.72
N ASN A 522 0.72 16.85 21.18
CA ASN A 522 1.96 17.21 20.51
C ASN A 522 2.88 15.98 20.43
N ILE A 523 3.47 15.75 19.26
CA ILE A 523 4.31 14.58 18.96
C ILE A 523 5.52 14.43 19.89
N ASN A 524 6.01 15.54 20.45
CA ASN A 524 7.14 15.58 21.36
C ASN A 524 6.81 15.09 22.77
N LEU A 525 5.52 14.93 23.11
CA LEU A 525 5.12 14.38 24.39
C LEU A 525 5.08 12.84 24.34
N PRO A 526 5.49 12.15 25.43
CA PRO A 526 5.41 10.70 25.50
C PRO A 526 3.97 10.19 25.46
N LEU A 527 3.81 8.92 25.06
CA LEU A 527 2.53 8.22 25.06
C LEU A 527 1.98 8.04 26.48
N GLY A 528 0.65 7.90 26.59
CA GLY A 528 0.00 7.75 27.89
C GLY A 528 -0.22 9.08 28.61
N LYS A 529 -0.57 9.06 29.90
CA LYS A 529 -0.97 10.21 30.76
C LYS A 529 -1.29 11.52 30.00
N THR A 530 -2.57 11.77 29.74
CA THR A 530 -3.06 13.13 29.46
C THR A 530 -2.69 14.03 30.65
N ASN A 531 -2.16 15.22 30.39
CA ASN A 531 -1.96 16.24 31.43
C ASN A 531 -3.22 16.32 32.31
N LYS A 532 -3.04 16.33 33.63
CA LYS A 532 -4.12 16.31 34.65
C LYS A 532 -5.27 17.27 34.31
N LEU A 533 -4.94 18.42 33.73
CA LEU A 533 -5.86 19.45 33.25
C LEU A 533 -6.89 18.93 32.22
N ASN A 534 -6.49 18.09 31.26
CA ASN A 534 -7.40 17.57 30.24
C ASN A 534 -8.28 16.42 30.75
N ALA A 535 -7.79 15.65 31.73
CA ALA A 535 -8.60 14.62 32.39
C ALA A 535 -9.70 15.25 33.25
N GLU A 536 -9.41 16.37 33.92
CA GLU A 536 -10.39 17.14 34.69
C GLU A 536 -11.44 17.80 33.77
N ILE A 537 -11.03 18.37 32.63
CA ILE A 537 -11.95 18.93 31.64
C ILE A 537 -12.86 17.86 31.01
N LEU A 538 -12.31 16.69 30.64
CA LEU A 538 -13.10 15.58 30.10
C LEU A 538 -14.07 15.00 31.15
N ALA A 539 -13.65 14.93 32.42
CA ALA A 539 -14.51 14.50 33.51
C ALA A 539 -15.65 15.50 33.79
N LEU A 540 -15.40 16.80 33.63
CA LEU A 540 -16.42 17.86 33.72
C LEU A 540 -17.44 17.76 32.57
N ILE A 541 -16.98 17.52 31.33
CA ILE A 541 -17.85 17.36 30.17
C ILE A 541 -18.71 16.09 30.28
N SER A 542 -18.17 14.98 30.81
CA SER A 542 -18.93 13.75 31.04
C SER A 542 -19.98 13.88 32.15
N LYS A 543 -19.72 14.72 33.17
CA LYS A 543 -20.70 14.98 34.25
C LYS A 543 -21.87 15.84 33.78
N ASN A 544 -21.65 16.74 32.82
CA ASN A 544 -22.71 17.60 32.28
C ASN A 544 -23.63 16.91 31.25
N LYS A 545 -23.33 15.66 30.83
CA LYS A 545 -24.22 14.86 29.97
C LYS A 545 -25.24 14.00 30.72
N VAL A 546 -25.21 13.99 32.06
CA VAL A 546 -26.20 13.26 32.89
C VAL A 546 -27.32 14.19 33.35
N ILE A 547 -27.26 15.48 33.01
CA ILE A 547 -28.32 16.46 33.26
C ILE A 547 -28.57 17.26 31.98
N SER A 548 -29.12 16.60 30.96
CA SER A 548 -29.82 17.26 29.84
C SER A 548 -30.76 16.28 29.18
#